data_AF-A0AAE3MJJ4-F1
#
_entry.id   AF-A0AAE3MJJ4-F1
#
_cell.length_a   1.000
_cell.length_b   1.000
_cell.length_c   1.000
_cell.angle_alpha   90.00
_cell.angle_beta   90.00
_cell.angle_gamma   90.00
#
_symmetry.space_group_name_H-M   'P 1'
#
loop_
_entity.id
_entity.type
_entity.pdbx_description
1 polymer ?
#
loop_
_entity_poly.entity_id
_entity_poly.type
_entity_poly.pdbx_seq_one_letter_code
_entity_poly.pdbx_strand_id
1 'polypeptide(L)'
;MNKVNKLKSFIALSIIVFIPFGLMLWIRNHQSTGFASIELITYPLLFGGLSITILILLKKYFLKEKLADLNSGLGNWTTDIVWGILLTLIYFGLFYIERLTLANILEFNSNVELLGLMLDMRESPLLLLIWFGPVLWIGIALYEELIRVFLLTSLWKWSEHIIWNLLVILLSAIIIGLAHWSQGPYGVVTIGIKGLVSGYFFYSKKRLMPLVYAHVLYDGIQVALLLLTYPDP
;
A
#
# COMPACT_ATOMS: atom_id res chain seq x y z
N MET A 1 11.01 18.03 24.85
CA MET A 1 10.79 17.51 23.47
C MET A 1 12.07 17.71 22.67
N ASN A 2 12.69 16.64 22.17
CA ASN A 2 13.77 16.80 21.20
C ASN A 2 13.21 17.49 19.96
N LYS A 3 13.81 18.62 19.57
CA LYS A 3 13.43 19.36 18.37
C LYS A 3 13.51 18.39 17.18
N VAL A 4 12.38 18.11 16.55
CA VAL A 4 12.31 17.20 15.40
C VAL A 4 13.24 17.74 14.32
N ASN A 5 14.23 16.95 13.92
CA ASN A 5 15.14 17.33 12.86
C ASN A 5 14.43 17.13 11.52
N LYS A 6 13.74 18.18 11.06
CA LYS A 6 12.96 18.18 9.80
C LYS A 6 13.81 17.71 8.61
N LEU A 7 15.09 18.08 8.55
CA LEU A 7 16.00 17.65 7.50
C LEU A 7 16.21 16.13 7.51
N LYS A 8 16.47 15.53 8.69
CA LYS A 8 16.60 14.07 8.81
C LYS A 8 15.31 13.35 8.42
N SER A 9 14.16 13.87 8.86
CA SER A 9 12.86 13.33 8.48
C SER A 9 12.65 13.39 6.96
N PHE A 10 12.99 14.50 6.33
CA PHE A 10 12.90 14.65 4.88
C PHE A 10 13.82 13.67 4.14
N ILE A 11 15.08 13.53 4.56
CA ILE A 11 16.03 12.55 3.98
C ILE A 11 15.47 11.13 4.08
N ALA A 12 14.94 10.75 5.24
CA ALA A 12 14.37 9.42 5.43
C ALA A 12 13.12 9.18 4.56
N LEU A 13 12.27 10.20 4.40
CA LEU A 13 11.13 10.16 3.48
C LEU A 13 11.57 10.04 2.02
N SER A 14 12.64 10.73 1.62
CA SER A 14 13.18 10.60 0.27
C SER A 14 13.66 9.19 -0.03
N ILE A 15 14.36 8.55 0.91
CA ILE A 15 14.89 7.20 0.74
C ILE A 15 13.78 6.14 0.70
N ILE A 16 12.75 6.28 1.55
CA ILE A 16 11.70 5.25 1.71
C ILE A 16 10.51 5.46 0.77
N VAL A 17 10.19 6.71 0.43
CA VAL A 17 8.96 7.05 -0.30
C VAL A 17 9.29 7.60 -1.68
N PHE A 18 9.94 8.75 -1.75
CA PHE A 18 10.01 9.52 -3.00
C PHE A 18 10.92 8.88 -4.04
N ILE A 19 12.10 8.39 -3.66
CA ILE A 19 13.03 7.75 -4.59
C ILE A 19 12.46 6.41 -5.09
N PRO A 20 12.01 5.47 -4.23
CA PRO A 20 11.42 4.22 -4.71
C PRO A 20 10.22 4.43 -5.61
N PHE A 21 9.29 5.33 -5.26
CA PHE A 21 8.11 5.60 -6.09
C PHE A 21 8.50 6.25 -7.43
N GLY A 22 9.43 7.20 -7.42
CA GLY A 22 9.96 7.81 -8.64
C GLY A 22 10.63 6.77 -9.55
N LEU A 23 11.43 5.86 -8.99
CA LEU A 23 12.06 4.78 -9.72
C LEU A 23 11.04 3.78 -10.28
N MET A 24 10.04 3.38 -9.49
CA MET A 24 8.97 2.48 -9.96
C MET A 24 8.21 3.09 -11.15
N LEU A 25 7.83 4.37 -11.06
CA LEU A 25 7.17 5.08 -12.16
C LEU A 25 8.06 5.21 -13.38
N TRP A 26 9.34 5.53 -13.17
CA TRP A 26 10.31 5.63 -14.25
C TRP A 26 10.52 4.29 -14.97
N ILE A 27 10.75 3.20 -14.22
CA ILE A 27 10.90 1.85 -14.77
C ILE A 27 9.65 1.47 -15.57
N ARG A 28 8.46 1.65 -14.99
CA ARG A 28 7.21 1.29 -15.67
C ARG A 28 7.01 2.04 -16.99
N ASN A 29 7.42 3.30 -17.07
CA ASN A 29 7.29 4.10 -18.29
C ASN A 29 8.38 3.81 -19.34
N HIS A 30 9.47 3.14 -18.97
CA HIS A 30 10.60 2.84 -19.87
C HIS A 30 10.75 1.33 -20.17
N GLN A 31 9.98 0.47 -19.52
CA GLN A 31 9.95 -0.97 -19.78
C GLN A 31 9.08 -1.28 -21.00
N SER A 32 9.69 -1.76 -22.08
CA SER A 32 9.01 -1.99 -23.37
C SER A 32 8.40 -3.38 -23.52
N THR A 33 8.84 -4.37 -22.73
CA THR A 33 8.44 -5.78 -22.85
C THR A 33 7.43 -6.24 -21.81
N GLY A 34 7.04 -5.35 -20.90
CA GLY A 34 6.27 -5.70 -19.72
C GLY A 34 7.04 -6.53 -18.69
N PHE A 35 6.33 -7.05 -17.69
CA PHE A 35 6.87 -7.90 -16.62
C PHE A 35 6.39 -9.36 -16.73
N ALA A 36 7.30 -10.31 -16.55
CA ALA A 36 6.98 -11.73 -16.44
C ALA A 36 6.41 -12.07 -15.05
N SER A 37 5.68 -13.18 -14.94
CA SER A 37 5.07 -13.66 -13.68
C SER A 37 6.10 -13.82 -12.55
N ILE A 38 7.30 -14.32 -12.87
CA ILE A 38 8.38 -14.45 -11.89
C ILE A 38 8.87 -13.10 -11.38
N GLU A 39 8.87 -12.06 -12.23
CA GLU A 39 9.25 -10.70 -11.85
C GLU A 39 8.16 -10.09 -10.97
N LEU A 40 6.88 -10.31 -11.29
CA LEU A 40 5.74 -9.87 -10.49
C LEU A 40 5.63 -10.56 -9.12
N ILE A 41 6.32 -11.69 -8.91
CA ILE A 41 6.49 -12.31 -7.59
C ILE A 41 7.75 -11.78 -6.89
N THR A 42 8.87 -11.78 -7.61
CA THR A 42 10.20 -11.51 -7.04
C THR A 42 10.36 -10.05 -6.68
N TYR A 43 9.86 -9.13 -7.53
CA TYR A 43 10.03 -7.70 -7.31
C TYR A 43 9.30 -7.20 -6.06
N PRO A 44 8.00 -7.51 -5.81
CA PRO A 44 7.38 -7.10 -4.55
C PRO A 44 8.10 -7.65 -3.32
N LEU A 45 8.59 -8.90 -3.36
CA LEU A 45 9.32 -9.47 -2.23
C LEU A 45 10.67 -8.78 -2.00
N LEU A 46 11.45 -8.57 -3.06
CA LEU A 46 12.75 -7.91 -2.96
C LEU A 46 12.60 -6.43 -2.62
N PHE A 47 11.83 -5.67 -3.40
CA PHE A 47 11.64 -4.24 -3.16
C PHE A 47 10.87 -3.98 -1.87
N GLY A 48 9.77 -4.69 -1.62
CA GLY A 48 8.98 -4.54 -0.40
C GLY A 48 9.76 -4.96 0.84
N GLY A 49 10.34 -6.17 0.83
CA GLY A 49 11.12 -6.69 1.96
C GLY A 49 12.39 -5.88 2.26
N LEU A 50 13.13 -5.47 1.22
CA LEU A 50 14.31 -4.61 1.38
C LEU A 50 13.90 -3.23 1.92
N SER A 51 12.84 -2.64 1.39
CA SER A 51 12.35 -1.34 1.87
C SER A 51 11.91 -1.37 3.33
N ILE A 52 11.23 -2.44 3.76
CA ILE A 52 10.89 -2.64 5.19
C ILE A 52 12.16 -2.69 6.03
N THR A 53 13.19 -3.42 5.58
CA THR A 53 14.47 -3.53 6.29
C THR A 53 15.15 -2.15 6.38
N ILE A 54 15.23 -1.41 5.28
CA ILE A 54 15.81 -0.06 5.24
C ILE A 54 15.02 0.89 6.15
N LEU A 55 13.69 0.83 6.14
CA LEU A 55 12.84 1.65 7.01
C LEU A 55 13.16 1.38 8.48
N ILE A 56 13.26 0.12 8.89
CA ILE A 56 13.62 -0.27 10.25
C ILE A 56 14.99 0.29 10.64
N LEU A 57 15.99 0.15 9.76
CA LEU A 57 17.35 0.65 10.00
C LEU A 57 17.38 2.18 10.11
N LEU A 58 16.72 2.89 9.19
CA LEU A 58 16.62 4.34 9.22
C LEU A 58 15.91 4.82 10.48
N LYS A 59 14.78 4.22 10.84
CA LYS A 59 14.03 4.62 12.02
C LYS A 59 14.82 4.38 13.31
N LYS A 60 15.43 3.21 13.47
CA LYS A 60 16.19 2.84 14.68
C LYS A 60 17.51 3.59 14.81
N TYR A 61 18.30 3.68 13.74
CA TYR A 61 19.69 4.17 13.82
C TYR A 61 19.85 5.62 13.35
N PHE A 62 19.19 6.02 12.26
CA PHE A 62 19.35 7.36 11.69
C PHE A 62 18.47 8.41 12.38
N LEU A 63 17.18 8.08 12.55
CA LEU A 63 16.18 8.92 13.22
C LEU A 63 16.20 8.75 14.74
N LYS A 64 16.71 7.62 15.24
CA LYS A 64 16.74 7.27 16.68
C LYS A 64 15.35 7.23 17.32
N GLU A 65 14.39 6.67 16.59
CA GLU A 65 12.99 6.57 16.99
C GLU A 65 12.60 5.12 17.32
N LYS A 66 11.52 4.95 18.09
CA LYS A 66 11.02 3.62 18.45
C LYS A 66 10.17 3.07 17.31
N LEU A 67 10.39 1.80 16.95
CA LEU A 67 9.55 1.13 15.94
C LEU A 67 8.07 1.06 16.37
N ALA A 68 7.82 1.00 17.68
CA ALA A 68 6.49 1.03 18.27
C ALA A 68 5.67 2.28 17.87
N ASP A 69 6.31 3.38 17.45
CA ASP A 69 5.61 4.58 16.97
C ASP A 69 4.76 4.31 15.72
N LEU A 70 5.08 3.27 14.95
CA LEU A 70 4.32 2.85 13.77
C LEU A 70 3.03 2.08 14.14
N ASN A 71 2.89 1.66 15.40
CA ASN A 71 1.73 0.91 15.90
C ASN A 71 1.47 1.27 17.37
N SER A 72 1.45 2.57 17.67
CA SER A 72 1.41 3.09 19.05
C SER A 72 0.02 3.09 19.69
N GLY A 73 -1.02 2.81 18.90
CA GLY A 73 -2.40 2.76 19.35
C GLY A 73 -2.69 1.62 20.32
N LEU A 74 -3.61 1.88 21.26
CA LEU A 74 -4.17 0.85 22.13
C LEU A 74 -4.96 -0.17 21.30
N GLY A 75 -4.74 -1.45 21.58
CA GLY A 75 -5.42 -2.55 20.91
C GLY A 75 -4.67 -3.87 21.06
N ASN A 76 -5.37 -4.95 20.77
CA ASN A 76 -4.83 -6.30 20.71
C ASN A 76 -5.10 -6.92 19.33
N TRP A 77 -4.58 -8.13 19.11
CA TRP A 77 -4.72 -8.84 17.84
C TRP A 77 -6.19 -9.06 17.44
N THR A 78 -7.07 -9.36 18.40
CA THR A 78 -8.51 -9.55 18.14
C THR A 78 -9.16 -8.26 17.64
N THR A 79 -8.87 -7.12 18.28
CA THR A 79 -9.38 -5.82 17.82
C THR A 79 -8.82 -5.46 16.46
N ASP A 80 -7.58 -5.87 16.14
CA ASP A 80 -7.01 -5.59 14.83
C ASP A 80 -7.69 -6.38 13.73
N ILE A 81 -8.01 -7.66 13.97
CA ILE A 81 -8.77 -8.49 13.03
C ILE A 81 -10.15 -7.88 12.79
N VAL A 82 -10.87 -7.49 13.84
CA VAL A 82 -12.20 -6.87 13.71
C VAL A 82 -12.11 -5.59 12.88
N TRP A 83 -11.17 -4.69 13.18
CA TRP A 83 -10.99 -3.49 12.39
C TRP A 83 -10.55 -3.78 10.95
N GLY A 84 -9.70 -4.78 10.73
CA GLY A 84 -9.29 -5.21 9.40
C GLY A 84 -10.48 -5.68 8.55
N ILE A 85 -11.37 -6.49 9.12
CA ILE A 85 -12.61 -6.93 8.46
C ILE A 85 -13.51 -5.73 8.15
N LEU A 86 -13.74 -4.84 9.13
CA LEU A 86 -14.58 -3.64 8.92
C LEU A 86 -14.03 -2.73 7.82
N LEU A 87 -12.71 -2.49 7.80
CA LEU A 87 -12.06 -1.72 6.75
C LEU A 87 -12.15 -2.42 5.38
N THR A 88 -12.04 -3.75 5.34
CA THR A 88 -12.24 -4.53 4.11
C THR A 88 -13.64 -4.29 3.53
N LEU A 89 -14.68 -4.33 4.38
CA LEU A 89 -16.06 -4.06 3.96
C LEU A 89 -16.21 -2.62 3.43
N ILE A 90 -15.55 -1.65 4.08
CA ILE A 90 -15.52 -0.26 3.61
C ILE A 90 -14.83 -0.17 2.25
N TYR A 91 -13.69 -0.84 2.04
CA TYR A 91 -12.98 -0.81 0.76
C TYR A 91 -13.78 -1.44 -0.37
N PHE A 92 -14.51 -2.53 -0.13
CA PHE A 92 -15.44 -3.07 -1.12
C PHE A 92 -16.63 -2.14 -1.38
N GLY A 93 -17.20 -1.53 -0.33
CA GLY A 93 -18.24 -0.52 -0.49
C GLY A 93 -17.79 0.64 -1.37
N LEU A 94 -16.60 1.18 -1.11
CA LEU A 94 -15.97 2.20 -1.94
C LEU A 94 -15.76 1.72 -3.37
N PHE A 95 -15.19 0.53 -3.56
CA PHE A 95 -14.96 -0.05 -4.88
C PHE A 95 -16.23 -0.08 -5.74
N TYR A 96 -17.36 -0.53 -5.18
CA TYR A 96 -18.62 -0.57 -5.93
C TYR A 96 -19.19 0.83 -6.19
N ILE A 97 -19.14 1.74 -5.22
CA ILE A 97 -19.60 3.14 -5.39
C ILE A 97 -18.77 3.84 -6.47
N GLU A 98 -17.44 3.73 -6.39
CA GLU A 98 -16.50 4.31 -7.35
C GLU A 98 -16.70 3.73 -8.74
N ARG A 99 -16.94 2.41 -8.86
CA ARG A 99 -17.24 1.80 -10.15
C ARG A 99 -18.53 2.33 -10.76
N LEU A 100 -19.58 2.55 -9.96
CA LEU A 100 -20.86 3.08 -10.44
C LEU A 100 -20.79 4.56 -10.83
N THR A 101 -19.87 5.32 -10.26
CA THR A 101 -19.83 6.79 -10.38
C THR A 101 -18.69 7.30 -11.26
N LEU A 102 -17.50 6.67 -11.19
CA LEU A 102 -16.28 7.15 -11.83
C LEU A 102 -15.90 6.37 -13.08
N ALA A 103 -16.33 5.12 -13.26
CA ALA A 103 -15.85 4.26 -14.36
C ALA A 103 -16.26 4.76 -15.76
N ASN A 104 -17.32 5.58 -15.85
CA ASN A 104 -17.74 6.19 -17.11
C ASN A 104 -17.03 7.53 -17.41
N ILE A 105 -16.24 8.03 -16.46
CA ILE A 105 -15.60 9.36 -16.52
C ILE A 105 -14.08 9.23 -16.56
N LEU A 106 -13.53 8.22 -15.88
CA LEU A 106 -12.09 7.98 -15.78
C LEU A 106 -11.73 6.65 -16.43
N GLU A 107 -10.65 6.67 -17.20
CA GLU A 107 -10.11 5.48 -17.85
C GLU A 107 -9.34 4.58 -16.86
N PHE A 108 -9.53 3.27 -17.00
CA PHE A 108 -8.77 2.26 -16.29
C PHE A 108 -7.90 1.48 -17.28
N ASN A 109 -6.61 1.37 -16.97
CA ASN A 109 -5.67 0.59 -17.77
C ASN A 109 -5.63 -0.84 -17.23
N SER A 110 -6.15 -1.78 -18.01
CA SER A 110 -6.11 -3.21 -17.65
C SER A 110 -4.67 -3.71 -17.58
N ASN A 111 -4.35 -4.49 -16.55
CA ASN A 111 -3.02 -5.06 -16.36
C ASN A 111 -2.95 -6.49 -16.89
N VAL A 112 -2.54 -6.63 -18.15
CA VAL A 112 -2.40 -7.92 -18.83
C VAL A 112 -1.34 -8.84 -18.20
N GLU A 113 -0.30 -8.26 -17.59
CA GLU A 113 0.78 -9.02 -16.94
C GLU A 113 0.28 -9.65 -15.64
N LEU A 114 -0.50 -8.89 -14.85
CA LEU A 114 -1.15 -9.40 -13.65
C LEU A 114 -2.17 -10.50 -13.99
N LEU A 115 -2.92 -10.33 -15.08
CA LEU A 115 -3.79 -11.39 -15.58
C LEU A 115 -3.00 -12.65 -15.96
N GLY A 116 -1.87 -12.49 -16.67
CA GLY A 116 -0.97 -13.61 -17.00
C GLY A 116 -0.47 -14.35 -15.75
N LEU A 117 -0.01 -13.61 -14.74
CA LEU A 117 0.37 -14.19 -13.44
C LEU A 117 -0.79 -14.94 -12.78
N MET A 118 -2.01 -14.41 -12.84
CA MET A 118 -3.19 -15.09 -12.30
C MET A 118 -3.48 -16.39 -13.02
N LEU A 119 -3.37 -16.43 -14.35
CA LEU A 119 -3.52 -17.66 -15.10
C LEU A 119 -2.41 -18.67 -14.76
N ASP A 120 -1.15 -18.24 -14.64
CA ASP A 120 -0.05 -19.11 -14.20
C ASP A 120 -0.27 -19.68 -12.78
N MET A 121 -0.90 -18.90 -11.89
CA MET A 121 -1.27 -19.37 -10.55
C MET A 121 -2.35 -20.47 -10.57
N ARG A 122 -3.25 -20.49 -11.57
CA ARG A 122 -4.24 -21.58 -11.71
C ARG A 122 -3.57 -22.91 -12.04
N GLU A 123 -2.52 -22.85 -12.85
CA GLU A 123 -1.76 -24.02 -13.28
C GLU A 123 -0.74 -24.49 -12.24
N SER A 124 -0.39 -23.65 -11.26
CA SER A 124 0.67 -23.94 -10.28
C SER A 124 0.26 -23.60 -8.83
N PRO A 125 -0.12 -24.62 -8.03
CA PRO A 125 -0.44 -24.44 -6.61
C PRO A 125 0.70 -23.82 -5.79
N LEU A 126 1.96 -24.03 -6.20
CA LEU A 126 3.11 -23.42 -5.55
C LEU A 126 3.15 -21.91 -5.78
N LEU A 127 2.90 -21.45 -7.02
CA LEU A 127 2.83 -20.01 -7.31
C LEU A 127 1.69 -19.36 -6.54
N LEU A 128 0.53 -20.03 -6.47
CA LEU A 128 -0.60 -19.58 -5.66
C LEU A 128 -0.23 -19.40 -4.18
N LEU A 129 0.44 -20.39 -3.57
CA LEU A 129 0.86 -20.33 -2.17
C LEU A 129 1.90 -19.24 -1.91
N ILE A 130 2.87 -19.07 -2.82
CA ILE A 130 3.87 -18.01 -2.72
C ILE A 130 3.21 -16.63 -2.86
N TRP A 131 2.26 -16.50 -3.78
CA TRP A 131 1.58 -15.24 -4.04
C TRP A 131 0.66 -14.82 -2.89
N PHE A 132 -0.28 -15.70 -2.48
CA PHE A 132 -1.19 -15.41 -1.35
C PHE A 132 -0.50 -15.39 0.01
N GLY A 133 0.67 -16.03 0.12
CA GLY A 133 1.50 -16.01 1.33
C GLY A 133 2.44 -14.80 1.33
N PRO A 134 3.76 -15.01 1.18
CA PRO A 134 4.75 -13.96 1.42
C PRO A 134 4.62 -12.74 0.49
N VAL A 135 4.23 -12.92 -0.78
CA VAL A 135 4.13 -11.79 -1.73
C VAL A 135 3.06 -10.81 -1.28
N LEU A 136 1.82 -11.29 -1.11
CA LEU A 136 0.68 -10.45 -0.73
C LEU A 136 0.86 -9.87 0.67
N TRP A 137 1.29 -10.67 1.65
CA TRP A 137 1.40 -10.23 3.03
C TRP A 137 2.58 -9.27 3.28
N ILE A 138 3.77 -9.62 2.77
CA ILE A 138 5.01 -8.89 3.09
C ILE A 138 5.36 -7.92 1.99
N GLY A 139 5.43 -8.42 0.75
CA GLY A 139 5.89 -7.65 -0.41
C GLY A 139 4.94 -6.52 -0.82
N ILE A 140 3.63 -6.71 -0.59
CA ILE A 140 2.58 -5.75 -0.98
C ILE A 140 2.00 -5.10 0.28
N ALA A 141 1.15 -5.81 1.03
CA ALA A 141 0.30 -5.19 2.04
C ALA A 141 1.07 -4.57 3.22
N LEU A 142 1.96 -5.33 3.86
CA LEU A 142 2.75 -4.81 4.99
C LEU A 142 3.68 -3.67 4.54
N TYR A 143 4.34 -3.84 3.40
CA TYR A 143 5.24 -2.85 2.83
C TYR A 143 4.54 -1.51 2.55
N GLU A 144 3.44 -1.53 1.80
CA GLU A 144 2.72 -0.31 1.42
C GLU A 144 2.11 0.41 2.63
N GLU A 145 1.52 -0.34 3.57
CA GLU A 145 0.95 0.27 4.77
C GLU A 145 2.03 0.78 5.73
N LEU A 146 3.21 0.14 5.78
CA LEU A 146 4.35 0.69 6.51
C LEU A 146 4.86 1.99 5.91
N ILE A 147 4.95 2.09 4.58
CA ILE A 147 5.29 3.36 3.91
C ILE A 147 4.28 4.44 4.27
N ARG A 148 2.98 4.13 4.17
CA ARG A 148 1.90 5.07 4.51
C ARG A 148 2.06 5.57 5.93
N VAL A 149 2.15 4.67 6.90
CA VAL A 149 2.29 5.01 8.31
C VAL A 149 3.58 5.78 8.57
N PHE A 150 4.69 5.41 7.94
CA PHE A 150 5.96 6.10 8.07
C PHE A 150 5.88 7.54 7.53
N LEU A 151 5.25 7.73 6.36
CA LEU A 151 4.99 9.05 5.78
C LEU A 151 4.16 9.92 6.73
N LEU A 152 3.02 9.41 7.19
CA LEU A 152 2.12 10.11 8.11
C LEU A 152 2.84 10.47 9.43
N THR A 153 3.45 9.49 10.09
CA THR A 153 4.09 9.71 11.40
C THR A 153 5.32 10.60 11.32
N SER A 154 6.05 10.61 10.20
CA SER A 154 7.20 11.49 9.99
C SER A 154 6.76 12.94 9.80
N LEU A 155 5.73 13.17 8.99
CA LEU A 155 5.24 14.52 8.69
C LEU A 155 4.40 15.12 9.82
N TRP A 156 3.60 14.33 10.56
CA TRP A 156 2.85 14.81 11.73
C TRP A 156 3.75 15.34 12.85
N LYS A 157 5.03 14.96 12.88
CA LYS A 157 6.01 15.52 13.82
C LYS A 157 6.41 16.96 13.49
N TRP A 158 6.06 17.47 12.32
CA TRP A 158 6.44 18.82 11.90
C TRP A 158 5.52 19.91 12.45
N SER A 159 4.29 19.53 12.83
CA SER A 159 3.30 20.39 13.47
C SER A 159 2.23 19.56 14.17
N GLU A 160 1.77 19.99 15.34
CA GLU A 160 0.71 19.32 16.10
C GLU A 160 -0.70 19.76 15.67
N HIS A 161 -0.82 20.76 14.77
CA HIS A 161 -2.11 21.28 14.36
C HIS A 161 -2.96 20.25 13.61
N ILE A 162 -4.25 20.16 13.94
CA ILE A 162 -5.20 19.26 13.29
C ILE A 162 -5.25 19.45 11.77
N ILE A 163 -5.25 20.70 11.30
CA ILE A 163 -5.27 21.03 9.87
C ILE A 163 -4.04 20.45 9.17
N TRP A 164 -2.86 20.57 9.77
CA TRP A 164 -1.64 19.95 9.24
C TRP A 164 -1.77 18.44 9.15
N ASN A 165 -2.31 17.80 10.19
CA ASN A 165 -2.47 16.35 10.20
C ASN A 165 -3.41 15.86 9.09
N LEU A 166 -4.51 16.59 8.84
CA LEU A 166 -5.44 16.30 7.74
C LEU A 166 -4.81 16.54 6.37
N LEU A 167 -4.03 17.61 6.20
CA LEU A 167 -3.29 17.87 4.96
C LEU A 167 -2.26 16.76 4.66
N VAL A 168 -1.60 16.23 5.70
CA VAL A 168 -0.66 15.11 5.55
C VAL A 168 -1.38 13.81 5.13
N ILE A 169 -2.60 13.57 5.61
CA ILE A 169 -3.43 12.45 5.13
C ILE A 169 -3.75 12.61 3.65
N LEU A 170 -4.20 13.80 3.25
CA LEU A 170 -4.48 14.11 1.84
C LEU A 170 -3.23 13.94 0.96
N LEU A 171 -2.10 14.47 1.41
CA LEU A 171 -0.82 14.33 0.69
C LEU A 171 -0.41 12.86 0.55
N SER A 172 -0.54 12.07 1.62
CA SER A 172 -0.23 10.63 1.57
C SER A 172 -1.14 9.88 0.61
N ALA A 173 -2.43 10.21 0.57
CA ALA A 173 -3.38 9.63 -0.36
C ALA A 173 -3.02 9.96 -1.82
N ILE A 174 -2.65 11.22 -2.10
CA ILE A 174 -2.20 11.65 -3.44
C ILE A 174 -0.93 10.91 -3.85
N ILE A 175 0.08 10.85 -2.98
CA ILE A 175 1.37 10.19 -3.29
C ILE A 175 1.16 8.70 -3.61
N ILE A 176 0.34 8.00 -2.83
CA ILE A 176 0.10 6.56 -3.01
C ILE A 176 -0.81 6.32 -4.22
N GLY A 177 -1.81 7.17 -4.47
CA GLY A 177 -2.58 7.12 -5.71
C GLY A 177 -1.70 7.30 -6.94
N LEU A 178 -0.80 8.30 -6.94
CA LEU A 178 0.14 8.55 -8.03
C LEU A 178 1.15 7.41 -8.22
N ALA A 179 1.53 6.69 -7.16
CA ALA A 179 2.37 5.50 -7.29
C ALA A 179 1.72 4.41 -8.17
N HIS A 180 0.39 4.45 -8.32
CA HIS A 180 -0.40 3.55 -9.14
C HIS A 180 -0.77 4.14 -10.52
N TRP A 181 0.00 5.12 -11.00
CA TRP A 181 -0.21 5.79 -12.29
C TRP A 181 -0.45 4.82 -13.46
N SER A 182 0.21 3.67 -13.46
CA SER A 182 0.09 2.66 -14.51
C SER A 182 -1.31 2.07 -14.66
N GLN A 183 -2.16 2.16 -13.64
CA GLN A 183 -3.55 1.73 -13.66
C GLN A 183 -4.51 2.75 -14.31
N GLY A 184 -3.97 3.87 -14.79
CA GLY A 184 -4.75 4.96 -15.37
C GLY A 184 -5.40 5.86 -14.31
N PRO A 185 -6.05 6.95 -14.73
CA PRO A 185 -6.64 7.93 -13.82
C PRO A 185 -7.69 7.33 -12.89
N TYR A 186 -8.45 6.31 -13.33
CA TYR A 186 -9.40 5.60 -12.46
C TYR A 186 -8.68 4.91 -11.29
N GLY A 187 -7.60 4.17 -11.57
CA GLY A 187 -6.81 3.50 -10.51
C GLY A 187 -6.19 4.49 -9.54
N VAL A 188 -5.59 5.57 -10.05
CA VAL A 188 -5.00 6.65 -9.23
C VAL A 188 -6.01 7.24 -8.25
N VAL A 189 -7.21 7.58 -8.74
CA VAL A 189 -8.25 8.22 -7.92
C VAL A 189 -8.83 7.25 -6.89
N THR A 190 -9.20 6.03 -7.30
CA THR A 190 -9.80 5.03 -6.40
C THR A 190 -8.85 4.59 -5.29
N ILE A 191 -7.57 4.39 -5.61
CA ILE A 191 -6.54 4.11 -4.61
C ILE A 191 -6.29 5.32 -3.70
N GLY A 192 -6.33 6.53 -4.25
CA GLY A 192 -6.28 7.76 -3.47
C GLY A 192 -7.41 7.86 -2.44
N ILE A 193 -8.66 7.58 -2.83
CA ILE A 193 -9.83 7.60 -1.94
C ILE A 193 -9.67 6.56 -0.82
N LYS A 194 -9.28 5.33 -1.13
CA LYS A 194 -8.94 4.32 -0.11
C LYS A 194 -7.82 4.82 0.80
N GLY A 195 -6.80 5.46 0.24
CA GLY A 195 -5.71 6.06 1.00
C GLY A 195 -6.15 7.14 1.99
N LEU A 196 -7.19 7.92 1.68
CA LEU A 196 -7.81 8.85 2.63
C LEU A 196 -8.45 8.11 3.81
N VAL A 197 -9.19 7.02 3.54
CA VAL A 197 -9.80 6.18 4.59
C VAL A 197 -8.74 5.54 5.46
N SER A 198 -7.71 4.91 4.87
CA SER A 198 -6.60 4.29 5.61
C SER A 198 -5.87 5.33 6.46
N GLY A 199 -5.57 6.50 5.88
CA GLY A 199 -4.88 7.57 6.59
C GLY A 199 -5.69 8.14 7.75
N TYR A 200 -6.99 8.33 7.56
CA TYR A 200 -7.89 8.78 8.63
C TYR A 200 -8.10 7.72 9.72
N PHE A 201 -8.25 6.46 9.34
CA PHE A 201 -8.29 5.35 10.29
C PHE A 201 -7.03 5.33 11.13
N PHE A 202 -5.85 5.41 10.50
CA PHE A 202 -4.58 5.44 11.21
C PHE A 202 -4.45 6.68 12.09
N TYR A 203 -4.93 7.84 11.63
CA TYR A 203 -4.97 9.06 12.45
C TYR A 203 -5.75 8.83 13.75
N SER A 204 -6.86 8.11 13.68
CA SER A 204 -7.77 7.86 14.81
C SER A 204 -7.31 6.73 15.73
N LYS A 205 -6.78 5.64 15.16
CA LYS A 205 -6.45 4.42 15.92
C LYS A 205 -4.97 4.24 16.19
N LYS A 206 -4.08 4.79 15.34
CA LYS A 206 -2.61 4.60 15.38
C LYS A 206 -2.22 3.10 15.38
N ARG A 207 -3.00 2.27 14.69
CA ARG A 207 -2.79 0.82 14.56
C ARG A 207 -2.44 0.48 13.11
N LEU A 208 -1.31 -0.18 12.88
CA LEU A 208 -0.85 -0.62 11.56
C LEU A 208 -1.55 -1.90 11.11
N MET A 209 -1.62 -2.91 11.97
CA MET A 209 -2.08 -4.25 11.58
C MET A 209 -3.50 -4.30 10.99
N PRO A 210 -4.50 -3.51 11.46
CA PRO A 210 -5.80 -3.47 10.80
C PRO A 210 -5.73 -3.05 9.33
N LEU A 211 -4.83 -2.11 9.00
CA LEU A 211 -4.62 -1.67 7.62
C LEU A 211 -4.05 -2.80 6.77
N VAL A 212 -3.04 -3.51 7.31
CA VAL A 212 -2.41 -4.66 6.64
C VAL A 212 -3.43 -5.77 6.38
N TYR A 213 -4.24 -6.14 7.39
CA TYR A 213 -5.28 -7.15 7.22
C TYR A 213 -6.32 -6.72 6.19
N ALA A 214 -6.77 -5.47 6.22
CA ALA A 214 -7.73 -4.96 5.25
C ALA A 214 -7.18 -4.98 3.83
N HIS A 215 -5.92 -4.61 3.65
CA HIS A 215 -5.23 -4.62 2.36
C HIS A 215 -5.11 -6.06 1.82
N VAL A 216 -4.59 -6.99 2.63
CA VAL A 216 -4.50 -8.42 2.24
C VAL A 216 -5.85 -8.99 1.86
N LEU A 217 -6.89 -8.75 2.67
CA LEU A 217 -8.22 -9.28 2.40
C LEU A 217 -8.82 -8.66 1.14
N TYR A 218 -8.70 -7.33 0.98
CA TYR A 218 -9.25 -6.64 -0.18
C TYR A 218 -8.63 -7.12 -1.50
N ASP A 219 -7.30 -7.19 -1.57
CA ASP A 219 -6.60 -7.65 -2.78
C ASP A 219 -6.76 -9.16 -2.97
N GLY A 220 -6.56 -9.93 -1.91
CA GLY A 220 -6.66 -11.38 -1.93
C GLY A 220 -8.03 -11.87 -2.36
N ILE A 221 -9.11 -11.26 -1.88
CA ILE A 221 -10.49 -11.63 -2.29
C ILE A 221 -10.70 -11.31 -3.77
N GLN A 222 -10.26 -10.15 -4.26
CA GLN A 222 -10.41 -9.81 -5.69
C GLN A 222 -9.64 -10.77 -6.59
N VAL A 223 -8.40 -11.10 -6.22
CA VAL A 223 -7.60 -12.08 -6.97
C VAL A 223 -8.23 -13.47 -6.90
N ALA A 224 -8.67 -13.91 -5.73
CA ALA A 224 -9.34 -15.20 -5.58
C ALA A 224 -10.63 -15.28 -6.41
N LEU A 225 -11.45 -14.23 -6.41
CA LEU A 225 -12.67 -14.17 -7.22
C LEU A 225 -12.34 -14.25 -8.71
N LEU A 226 -11.32 -13.54 -9.18
CA LEU A 226 -10.88 -13.63 -10.57
C LEU A 226 -10.42 -15.06 -10.89
N LEU A 227 -9.58 -15.65 -10.04
CA LEU A 227 -9.11 -17.03 -10.20
C LEU A 227 -10.22 -18.08 -10.17
N LEU A 228 -11.37 -17.81 -9.57
CA LEU A 228 -12.51 -18.72 -9.55
C LEU A 228 -13.51 -18.49 -10.68
N THR A 229 -13.57 -17.29 -11.24
CA THR A 229 -14.64 -16.88 -12.18
C THR A 229 -14.16 -16.64 -13.61
N TYR A 230 -12.85 -16.47 -13.81
CA TYR A 230 -12.31 -16.27 -15.15
C TYR A 230 -12.54 -17.55 -15.99
N PRO A 231 -13.11 -17.45 -17.20
CA PRO A 231 -13.46 -18.62 -17.99
C PRO A 231 -12.20 -19.41 -18.38
N ASP A 232 -12.32 -20.73 -18.42
CA ASP A 232 -11.28 -21.58 -19.02
C ASP A 232 -11.18 -21.26 -20.53
N PRO A 233 -9.97 -21.28 -21.11
CA PRO A 233 -9.76 -21.00 -22.52
C PRO A 233 -10.48 -21.99 -23.46
#